data_AF-A0A699Q3F6-F1
#
_entry.id   AF-A0A699Q3F6-F1
#
_cell.length_a   1.000
_cell.length_b   1.000
_cell.length_c   1.000
_cell.angle_alpha   90.00
_cell.angle_beta   90.00
_cell.angle_gamma   90.00
#
_symmetry.space_group_name_H-M   'P 1'
#
loop_
_entity.id
_entity.type
_entity.pdbx_description
1 polymer ?
#
loop_
_entity_poly.entity_id
_entity_poly.type
_entity_poly.pdbx_seq_one_letter_code
_entity_poly.pdbx_strand_id
1 'polypeptide(L)'
;MLKVSLWKGVVRFGKRGKLNHRYVGPFKVLERVGDVAYKFDLPEELSRVHNTFHVSNLKKCHADEPLAVPLDGLHFDDKLHFVEEPAEIIDREVKRLKRS
;
A
#
# COMPACT_ATOMS: atom_id res chain seq x y z
N MET A 1 14.54 8.40 -2.98
CA MET A 1 13.60 7.36 -2.51
C MET A 1 12.50 7.16 -3.54
N LEU A 2 11.97 5.93 -3.69
CA LEU A 2 10.86 5.65 -4.62
C LEU A 2 9.71 4.98 -3.88
N LYS A 3 8.51 5.24 -4.38
CA LYS A 3 7.24 4.66 -3.94
C LYS A 3 6.94 3.44 -4.79
N VAL A 4 6.46 2.35 -4.18
CA VAL A 4 6.14 1.10 -4.89
C VAL A 4 4.63 0.83 -4.86
N SER A 5 4.11 0.27 -5.94
CA SER A 5 2.76 -0.30 -5.99
C SER A 5 2.83 -1.79 -6.34
N LEU A 6 2.06 -2.62 -5.65
CA LEU A 6 1.83 -3.99 -6.08
C LEU A 6 1.01 -4.00 -7.38
N TRP A 7 1.07 -5.13 -8.09
CA TRP A 7 0.65 -5.32 -9.47
C TRP A 7 -0.55 -4.49 -9.90
N LYS A 8 -0.39 -3.81 -11.03
CA LYS A 8 -1.42 -2.98 -11.65
C LYS A 8 -2.71 -3.78 -11.84
N GLY A 9 -3.66 -3.60 -10.93
CA GLY A 9 -5.01 -4.17 -11.01
C GLY A 9 -5.30 -5.41 -10.16
N VAL A 10 -4.28 -6.06 -9.58
CA VAL A 10 -4.50 -7.30 -8.79
C VAL A 10 -4.55 -7.02 -7.30
N VAL A 11 -3.58 -6.27 -6.77
CA VAL A 11 -3.50 -5.92 -5.35
C VAL A 11 -3.09 -4.46 -5.21
N ARG A 12 -3.89 -3.67 -4.49
CA ARG A 12 -3.53 -2.29 -4.12
C ARG A 12 -3.02 -2.33 -2.70
N PHE A 13 -1.92 -1.64 -2.44
CA PHE A 13 -1.54 -1.38 -1.07
C PHE A 13 -2.54 -0.42 -0.42
N GLY A 14 -2.97 -0.73 0.80
CA GLY A 14 -3.87 0.12 1.61
C GLY A 14 -5.35 -0.20 1.45
N LYS A 15 -6.17 0.53 2.23
CA LYS A 15 -7.62 0.33 2.35
C LYS A 15 -8.33 0.35 0.99
N ARG A 16 -9.41 -0.42 0.85
CA ARG A 16 -10.23 -0.39 -0.38
C ARG A 16 -11.15 0.83 -0.34
N GLY A 17 -10.89 1.84 -1.16
CA GLY A 17 -11.69 3.07 -1.13
C GLY A 17 -11.34 4.05 -2.25
N LYS A 18 -12.28 4.94 -2.58
CA LYS A 18 -12.21 5.86 -3.72
C LYS A 18 -11.03 6.85 -3.64
N LEU A 19 -10.47 7.07 -2.45
CA LEU A 19 -9.41 8.05 -2.17
C LEU A 19 -8.11 7.47 -1.57
N ASN A 20 -7.95 6.15 -1.54
CA ASN A 20 -6.77 5.56 -0.90
C ASN A 20 -5.51 5.66 -1.78
N HIS A 21 -4.36 5.84 -1.12
CA HIS A 21 -3.08 6.02 -1.81
C HIS A 21 -2.70 4.73 -2.53
N ARG A 22 -2.41 4.81 -3.84
CA ARG A 22 -2.08 3.64 -4.67
C ARG A 22 -0.68 3.07 -4.38
N TYR A 23 0.22 3.92 -3.93
CA TYR A 23 1.62 3.57 -3.69
C TYR A 23 1.87 3.56 -2.19
N VAL A 24 2.76 2.70 -1.73
CA VAL A 24 3.22 2.70 -0.34
C VAL A 24 4.65 3.13 -0.28
N GLY A 25 4.97 3.80 0.83
CA GLY A 25 6.31 3.99 1.39
C GLY A 25 7.33 4.62 0.45
N PRO A 26 8.06 5.67 0.86
CA PRO A 26 9.34 5.89 0.25
C PRO A 26 10.31 4.76 0.70
N PHE A 27 10.66 3.85 -0.21
CA PHE A 27 11.67 2.83 0.04
C PHE A 27 13.02 3.25 -0.54
N LYS A 28 14.10 2.78 0.10
CA LYS A 28 15.47 2.95 -0.38
C LYS A 28 15.76 1.92 -1.47
N VAL A 29 16.41 2.36 -2.54
CA VAL A 29 16.86 1.47 -3.61
C VAL A 29 18.17 0.82 -3.16
N LEU A 30 18.23 -0.51 -3.14
CA LEU A 30 19.46 -1.26 -2.86
C LEU A 30 20.31 -1.39 -4.13
N GLU A 31 19.68 -1.76 -5.24
CA GLU A 31 20.37 -2.07 -6.49
C GLU A 31 19.43 -1.82 -7.68
N ARG A 32 20.00 -1.50 -8.84
CA ARG A 32 19.29 -1.50 -10.11
C ARG A 32 19.50 -2.85 -10.82
N VAL A 33 18.42 -3.59 -11.05
CA VAL A 33 18.45 -4.90 -11.72
C VAL A 33 18.11 -4.70 -13.20
N GLY A 34 19.14 -4.65 -14.04
CA GLY A 34 18.99 -4.33 -15.46
C GLY A 34 18.39 -2.95 -15.71
N ASP A 35 17.88 -2.72 -16.91
CA ASP A 35 17.41 -1.38 -17.27
C ASP A 35 16.05 -1.01 -16.68
N VAL A 36 15.23 -2.02 -16.37
CA VAL A 36 13.79 -1.86 -16.13
C VAL A 36 13.33 -2.28 -14.73
N ALA A 37 14.23 -2.72 -13.85
CA ALA A 37 13.87 -3.13 -12.49
C ALA A 37 14.83 -2.59 -11.43
N TYR A 38 14.30 -2.46 -10.21
CA TYR A 38 15.04 -1.99 -9.04
C TYR A 38 14.73 -2.89 -7.85
N LYS A 39 15.76 -3.21 -7.07
CA LYS A 39 15.66 -3.84 -5.75
C LYS A 39 15.53 -2.79 -4.67
N PHE A 40 14.66 -3.04 -3.72
CA PHE A 40 14.38 -2.15 -2.60
C PHE A 40 14.72 -2.79 -1.27
N ASP A 41 15.06 -1.92 -0.32
CA ASP A 41 15.14 -2.27 1.09
C ASP A 41 13.71 -2.22 1.65
N LEU A 42 13.07 -3.39 1.66
CA LEU A 42 11.71 -3.53 2.17
C LEU A 42 11.78 -3.93 3.66
N PRO A 43 10.92 -3.35 4.50
CA PRO A 43 10.85 -3.69 5.90
C PRO A 43 10.13 -5.04 6.08
N GLU A 44 10.25 -5.61 7.27
CA GLU A 44 9.87 -7.00 7.56
C GLU A 44 8.36 -7.27 7.38
N GLU A 45 7.51 -6.25 7.51
CA GLU A 45 6.07 -6.33 7.25
C GLU A 45 5.78 -6.69 5.77
N LEU A 46 6.73 -6.39 4.87
CA LEU A 46 6.67 -6.69 3.44
C LEU A 46 7.57 -7.86 3.04
N SER A 47 8.09 -8.65 3.98
CA SER A 47 8.98 -9.79 3.71
C SER A 47 8.40 -10.84 2.74
N ARG A 48 7.07 -10.96 2.69
CA ARG A 48 6.36 -11.85 1.75
C ARG A 48 6.37 -11.34 0.30
N VAL A 49 6.62 -10.05 0.09
CA VAL A 49 6.64 -9.40 -1.23
C VAL A 49 8.05 -9.42 -1.77
N HIS A 50 8.21 -9.78 -3.05
CA HIS A 50 9.51 -9.67 -3.71
C HIS A 50 10.01 -8.23 -3.70
N ASN A 51 11.25 -8.05 -3.25
CA ASN A 51 11.89 -6.74 -3.15
C ASN A 51 12.29 -6.13 -4.50
N THR A 52 12.08 -6.84 -5.61
CA THR A 52 12.40 -6.38 -6.97
C THR A 52 11.14 -5.91 -7.69
N PHE A 53 11.12 -4.65 -8.11
CA PHE A 53 9.98 -4.03 -8.78
C PHE A 53 10.36 -3.48 -10.16
N HIS A 54 9.47 -3.69 -11.13
CA HIS A 54 9.57 -3.09 -12.45
C HIS A 54 9.29 -1.58 -12.41
N VAL A 55 9.94 -0.78 -13.27
CA VAL A 55 9.81 0.68 -13.32
C VAL A 55 8.37 1.19 -13.45
N SER A 56 7.48 0.42 -14.07
CA SER A 56 6.05 0.75 -14.18
C SER A 56 5.31 0.80 -12.85
N ASN A 57 5.85 0.13 -11.83
CA ASN A 57 5.29 0.02 -10.49
C ASN A 57 5.91 1.03 -9.52
N LEU A 58 6.80 1.89 -10.03
CA LEU A 58 7.56 2.85 -9.25
C LEU A 58 7.04 4.26 -9.49
N LYS A 59 6.99 5.06 -8.43
CA LYS A 59 6.69 6.49 -8.49
C LYS A 59 7.76 7.28 -7.76
N LYS A 60 8.25 8.37 -8.37
CA LYS A 60 9.16 9.30 -7.68
C LYS A 60 8.49 9.86 -6.43
N CYS A 61 9.19 9.80 -5.30
CA CYS A 61 8.79 10.49 -4.09
C CYS A 61 9.35 11.91 -4.12
N HIS A 62 8.47 12.91 -4.04
CA HIS A 62 8.84 14.33 -3.97
C HIS A 62 8.68 14.91 -2.56
N ALA A 63 8.49 14.06 -1.55
CA ALA A 63 8.32 14.50 -0.17
C ALA A 63 9.67 14.52 0.54
N ASP A 64 10.02 15.69 1.08
CA ASP A 64 11.03 15.86 2.12
C ASP A 64 10.42 15.36 3.44
N GLU A 65 10.62 14.07 3.78
CA GLU A 65 10.23 13.43 5.06
C GLU A 65 8.70 13.27 5.37
N PRO A 66 8.31 12.40 6.34
CA PRO A 66 7.65 11.15 6.04
C PRO A 66 6.12 11.27 6.09
N LEU A 67 5.50 11.73 4.99
CA LEU A 67 4.12 11.32 4.64
C LEU A 67 4.10 9.87 4.13
N ALA A 68 4.87 8.98 4.77
CA ALA A 68 4.75 7.56 4.60
C ALA A 68 3.45 7.15 5.29
N VAL A 69 2.52 6.58 4.53
CA VAL A 69 1.40 5.86 5.16
C VAL A 69 2.03 4.86 6.14
N PRO A 70 1.66 4.88 7.43
CA PRO A 70 2.21 3.95 8.41
C PRO A 70 2.06 2.52 7.90
N LEU A 71 3.16 1.78 7.93
CA LEU A 71 3.17 0.37 7.55
C LEU A 71 2.58 -0.52 8.65
N ASP A 72 2.40 0.00 9.87
CA ASP A 72 1.92 -0.70 11.06
C ASP A 72 0.55 -1.41 10.91
N GLY A 73 -0.21 -1.13 9.83
CA GLY A 73 -1.47 -1.80 9.52
C GLY A 73 -1.44 -2.70 8.28
N LEU A 74 -0.26 -2.95 7.69
CA LEU A 74 -0.08 -3.66 6.43
C LEU A 74 0.13 -5.17 6.63
N HIS A 75 -0.92 -5.86 7.09
CA HIS A 75 -0.94 -7.31 7.20
C HIS A 75 -1.37 -7.97 5.87
N PHE A 76 -0.57 -8.90 5.35
CA PHE A 76 -0.86 -9.65 4.14
C PHE A 76 -1.25 -11.10 4.45
N ASP A 77 -2.34 -11.58 3.85
CA ASP A 77 -2.69 -13.00 3.88
C ASP A 77 -1.71 -13.86 3.06
N ASP A 78 -1.85 -15.19 3.11
CA ASP A 78 -0.99 -16.13 2.37
C ASP A 78 -1.14 -16.04 0.84
N LYS A 79 -2.16 -15.31 0.37
CA LYS A 79 -2.44 -15.01 -1.03
C LYS A 79 -2.03 -13.57 -1.40
N LEU A 80 -1.28 -12.88 -0.53
CA LEU A 80 -0.81 -11.50 -0.69
C LEU A 80 -1.94 -10.46 -0.77
N HIS A 81 -3.13 -10.75 -0.24
CA HIS A 81 -4.18 -9.75 -0.05
C HIS A 81 -3.93 -8.95 1.22
N PHE A 82 -4.13 -7.64 1.14
CA PHE A 82 -4.17 -6.78 2.33
C PHE A 82 -5.41 -7.10 3.17
N VAL A 83 -5.19 -7.48 4.44
CA VAL A 83 -6.26 -7.69 5.41
C VAL A 83 -6.50 -6.38 6.13
N GLU A 84 -7.64 -5.72 5.83
CA GLU A 84 -8.05 -4.53 6.54
C GLU A 84 -8.70 -4.93 7.87
N GLU A 85 -8.13 -4.53 9.00
CA GLU A 85 -8.85 -4.61 10.27
C GLU A 85 -9.99 -3.57 10.27
N PRO A 86 -11.26 -3.99 10.41
CA PRO A 86 -12.37 -3.06 10.47
C PRO A 86 -12.24 -2.21 11.73
N ALA A 87 -12.24 -0.89 11.54
CA ALA A 87 -12.30 0.04 12.66
C ALA A 87 -13.63 -0.12 13.41
N GLU A 88 -13.57 -0.09 14.73
CA GLU A 88 -14.75 -0.24 15.58
C GLU A 88 -15.73 0.92 15.34
N ILE A 89 -17.02 0.58 15.15
CA ILE A 89 -18.07 1.57 14.95
C ILE A 89 -18.46 2.14 16.32
N ILE A 90 -17.97 3.34 16.64
CA ILE A 90 -18.19 3.99 17.93
C ILE A 90 -19.66 4.42 18.12
N ASP A 91 -20.35 4.78 17.03
CA ASP A 91 -21.76 5.19 17.09
C ASP A 91 -22.53 4.83 15.81
N ARG A 92 -23.81 4.47 15.97
CA ARG A 92 -24.69 4.04 14.87
C ARG A 92 -26.09 4.66 15.04
N GLU A 93 -26.37 5.69 14.25
CA GLU A 93 -27.70 6.30 14.20
C GLU A 93 -28.61 5.57 13.18
N VAL A 94 -29.81 5.16 13.62
CA VAL A 94 -30.80 4.50 12.76
C VAL A 94 -31.89 5.50 12.38
N LYS A 95 -31.89 5.98 11.12
CA LYS A 95 -32.97 6.84 10.60
C LYS A 95 -34.11 6.00 10.03
N ARG A 96 -35.32 6.16 10.58
CA ARG A 96 -36.56 5.61 10.01
C ARG A 96 -37.07 6.54 8.91
N LEU A 97 -37.12 6.02 7.68
CA LEU A 97 -37.81 6.67 6.57
C LEU A 97 -39.33 6.60 6.79
N LYS A 98 -40.02 7.70 6.52
CA LYS A 98 -41.50 7.72 6.53
C LYS A 98 -42.00 6.86 5.37
N ARG A 99 -42.89 5.91 5.66
CA ARG A 99 -43.64 5.20 4.63
C ARG A 99 -44.64 6.18 4.01
N SER A 100 -44.59 6.30 2.69
CA SER A 100 -45.59 6.95 1.83
C SER A 100 -46.92 6.22 1.89
#